data_AF-A0A2S5QXX8-F1
#
_entry.id   AF-A0A2S5QXX8-F1
#
_cell.length_a   1.000
_cell.length_b   1.000
_cell.length_c   1.000
_cell.angle_alpha   90.00
_cell.angle_beta   90.00
_cell.angle_gamma   90.00
#
_symmetry.space_group_name_H-M   'P 1'
#
loop_
_entity.id
_entity.type
_entity.pdbx_description
1 polymer ?
#
loop_
_entity_poly.entity_id
_entity_poly.type
_entity_poly.pdbx_seq_one_letter_code
_entity_poly.pdbx_strand_id
1 'polypeptide(L)'
;MKKLVTLLTLAATLLSTANITLADAPLKGKKTYKEMEFIQTFKGKNKEFVLASLGQPMKKQSPTKPSNSEAYVGKAVPSGEKQDVIEMWYYTNIVQYNSKDNFKKTEMTFINDKCTNLTFVN
;
A
#
# COMPACT_ATOMS: atom_id res chain seq x y z
N MET A 1 61.29 -27.84 30.23
CA MET A 1 61.13 -26.61 31.04
C MET A 1 60.92 -25.43 30.11
N LYS A 2 59.94 -24.55 30.43
CA LYS A 2 59.75 -23.16 29.93
C LYS A 2 59.29 -23.03 28.46
N LYS A 3 57.99 -22.85 28.16
CA LYS A 3 57.09 -21.67 28.29
C LYS A 3 57.30 -20.57 27.22
N LEU A 4 56.14 -20.07 26.70
CA LEU A 4 55.83 -18.67 26.34
C LEU A 4 56.30 -18.18 24.92
N VAL A 5 55.61 -17.39 24.07
CA VAL A 5 54.36 -16.58 24.06
C VAL A 5 53.90 -16.37 22.59
N THR A 6 52.58 -16.40 22.39
CA THR A 6 51.67 -15.64 21.51
C THR A 6 52.20 -14.52 20.58
N LEU A 7 51.68 -14.41 19.35
CA LEU A 7 51.21 -13.17 18.66
C LEU A 7 50.75 -13.52 17.21
N LEU A 8 49.45 -13.77 16.96
CA LEU A 8 48.38 -12.84 16.55
C LEU A 8 48.59 -12.11 15.20
N THR A 9 47.60 -12.31 14.31
CA THR A 9 47.07 -11.47 13.19
C THR A 9 47.06 -12.21 11.84
N LEU A 10 46.07 -12.11 10.94
CA LEU A 10 44.70 -11.59 10.90
C LEU A 10 44.24 -11.96 9.47
N ALA A 11 43.32 -12.92 9.28
CA ALA A 11 42.78 -13.23 7.95
C ALA A 11 41.29 -12.82 7.92
N ALA A 12 41.04 -11.68 7.30
CA ALA A 12 39.72 -11.09 7.13
C ALA A 12 38.89 -11.89 6.12
N THR A 13 37.80 -12.50 6.59
CA THR A 13 36.74 -13.03 5.73
C THR A 13 35.69 -11.95 5.51
N LEU A 14 35.61 -11.44 4.29
CA LEU A 14 34.55 -10.55 3.80
C LEU A 14 33.24 -11.36 3.68
N LEU A 15 32.37 -11.27 4.70
CA LEU A 15 30.95 -11.61 4.53
C LEU A 15 30.24 -10.43 3.88
N SER A 16 29.99 -10.54 2.57
CA SER A 16 29.13 -9.62 1.82
C SER A 16 27.67 -9.89 2.19
N THR A 17 27.19 -9.34 3.31
CA THR A 17 25.75 -9.22 3.55
C THR A 17 25.21 -8.13 2.62
N ALA A 18 24.57 -8.54 1.52
CA ALA A 18 23.77 -7.64 0.71
C ALA A 18 22.53 -7.23 1.52
N ASN A 19 22.68 -6.23 2.38
CA ASN A 19 21.55 -5.48 2.89
C ASN A 19 20.96 -4.73 1.70
N ILE A 20 19.88 -5.27 1.12
CA ILE A 20 19.01 -4.51 0.24
C ILE A 20 18.31 -3.50 1.14
N THR A 21 18.97 -2.38 1.41
CA THR A 21 18.28 -1.17 1.82
C THR A 21 17.45 -0.76 0.61
N LEU A 22 16.12 -0.97 0.71
CA LEU A 22 15.17 -0.21 -0.09
C LEU A 22 15.49 1.25 0.21
N ALA A 23 16.22 1.89 -0.70
CA ALA A 23 16.45 3.32 -0.65
C ALA A 23 15.05 3.95 -0.68
N ASP A 24 14.65 4.55 0.44
CA ASP A 24 13.57 5.51 0.46
C ASP A 24 13.96 6.61 -0.53
N ALA A 25 13.44 6.50 -1.76
CA ALA A 25 13.52 7.57 -2.72
C ALA A 25 13.03 8.83 -1.98
N PRO A 26 13.75 9.96 -2.05
CA PRO A 26 13.37 11.16 -1.34
C PRO A 26 11.92 11.48 -1.70
N LEU A 27 11.04 11.34 -0.70
CA LEU A 27 9.63 11.64 -0.83
C LEU A 27 9.56 13.09 -1.33
N LYS A 28 9.26 13.28 -2.62
CA LYS A 28 8.68 14.55 -3.10
C LYS A 28 7.65 14.92 -2.04
N GLY A 29 7.85 16.05 -1.37
CA GLY A 29 7.09 16.43 -0.18
C GLY A 29 5.64 16.04 -0.35
N LYS A 30 5.15 15.12 0.49
CA LYS A 30 3.85 14.46 0.30
C LYS A 30 2.80 15.55 0.12
N LYS A 31 2.32 15.72 -1.13
CA LYS A 31 1.31 16.71 -1.44
C LYS A 31 0.05 16.35 -0.65
N THR A 32 -0.43 17.28 0.15
CA THR A 32 -1.75 17.17 0.79
C THR A 32 -2.77 17.83 -0.12
N TYR A 33 -3.90 17.17 -0.34
CA TYR A 33 -4.96 17.63 -1.23
C TYR A 33 -6.14 18.18 -0.44
N LYS A 34 -6.86 19.15 -1.01
CA LYS A 34 -8.23 19.42 -0.57
C LYS A 34 -9.14 18.28 -1.02
N GLU A 35 -10.23 18.02 -0.30
CA GLU A 35 -11.14 16.91 -0.59
C GLU A 35 -11.61 16.88 -2.05
N MET A 36 -12.19 17.97 -2.54
CA MET A 36 -12.69 18.04 -3.93
C MET A 36 -11.58 17.95 -4.98
N GLU A 37 -10.40 18.50 -4.69
CA GLU A 37 -9.22 18.38 -5.55
C GLU A 37 -8.79 16.91 -5.66
N PHE A 38 -8.79 16.19 -4.53
CA PHE A 38 -8.45 14.77 -4.49
C PHE A 38 -9.44 13.95 -5.32
N ILE A 39 -10.75 14.17 -5.13
CA ILE A 39 -11.80 13.48 -5.88
C ILE A 39 -11.62 13.70 -7.38
N GLN A 40 -11.47 14.95 -7.82
CA GLN A 40 -11.32 15.30 -9.23
C GLN A 40 -10.03 14.73 -9.85
N THR A 41 -8.95 14.66 -9.06
CA THR A 41 -7.66 14.15 -9.53
C THR A 41 -7.70 12.63 -9.74
N PHE A 42 -8.32 11.88 -8.82
CA PHE A 42 -8.15 10.43 -8.74
C PHE A 42 -9.37 9.60 -9.16
N LYS A 43 -10.59 10.13 -9.13
CA LYS A 43 -11.80 9.40 -9.56
C LYS A 43 -11.63 8.92 -11.02
N GLY A 44 -11.85 7.63 -11.24
CA GLY A 44 -11.75 6.99 -12.56
C GLY A 44 -10.32 6.76 -13.09
N LYS A 45 -9.28 7.16 -12.34
CA LYS A 45 -7.88 6.90 -12.70
C LYS A 45 -7.51 5.44 -12.44
N ASN A 46 -6.47 4.97 -13.13
CA ASN A 46 -5.97 3.61 -12.97
C ASN A 46 -4.99 3.48 -11.80
N LYS A 47 -4.69 2.24 -11.36
CA LYS A 47 -3.77 2.01 -10.24
C LYS A 47 -2.37 2.54 -10.53
N GLU A 48 -1.90 2.44 -11.76
CA GLU A 48 -0.59 2.95 -12.17
C GLU A 48 -0.45 4.46 -11.95
N PHE A 49 -1.43 5.25 -12.41
CA PHE A 49 -1.46 6.69 -12.19
C PHE A 49 -1.47 7.04 -10.70
N VAL A 50 -2.23 6.29 -9.90
CA VAL A 50 -2.30 6.48 -8.44
C VAL A 50 -0.96 6.19 -7.78
N LEU A 51 -0.28 5.10 -8.15
CA LEU A 51 1.05 4.77 -7.64
C LEU A 51 2.09 5.82 -8.04
N ALA A 52 2.05 6.30 -9.28
CA ALA A 52 2.96 7.35 -9.74
C ALA A 52 2.73 8.68 -8.99
N SER A 53 1.49 8.96 -8.59
CA SER A 53 1.11 10.22 -7.94
C SER A 53 1.27 10.20 -6.42
N LEU A 54 0.91 9.11 -5.76
CA LEU A 54 0.82 8.99 -4.30
C LEU A 54 1.86 8.03 -3.70
N GLY A 55 2.55 7.26 -4.52
CA GLY A 55 3.39 6.15 -4.07
C GLY A 55 2.57 4.94 -3.62
N GLN A 56 3.23 4.00 -2.93
CA GLN A 56 2.59 2.80 -2.43
C GLN A 56 1.58 3.13 -1.31
N PRO A 57 0.39 2.52 -1.31
CA PRO A 57 -0.53 2.64 -0.19
C PRO A 57 0.03 1.93 1.05
N MET A 58 -0.39 2.36 2.23
CA MET A 58 0.01 1.71 3.48
C MET A 58 -0.59 0.31 3.63
N LYS A 59 -1.77 0.09 3.04
CA LYS A 59 -2.45 -1.21 3.04
C LYS A 59 -3.19 -1.40 1.73
N LYS A 60 -3.20 -2.63 1.24
CA LYS A 60 -4.09 -3.12 0.17
C LYS A 60 -4.97 -4.22 0.76
N GLN A 61 -6.23 -4.27 0.36
CA GLN A 61 -7.19 -5.27 0.80
C GLN A 61 -8.10 -5.65 -0.35
N SER A 62 -8.44 -6.93 -0.49
CA SER A 62 -9.50 -7.38 -1.38
C SER A 62 -10.72 -7.77 -0.55
N PRO A 63 -11.94 -7.61 -1.08
CA PRO A 63 -13.12 -8.15 -0.44
C PRO A 63 -12.99 -9.66 -0.29
N THR A 64 -13.23 -10.17 0.92
CA THR A 64 -13.32 -11.60 1.16
C THR A 64 -14.78 -11.98 1.36
N LYS A 65 -15.19 -13.08 0.72
CA LYS A 65 -16.50 -13.67 0.96
C LYS A 65 -16.54 -14.14 2.42
N PRO A 66 -17.55 -13.74 3.23
CA PRO A 66 -17.68 -14.26 4.59
C PRO A 66 -17.85 -15.78 4.58
N SER A 67 -17.19 -16.44 5.53
CA SER A 67 -17.39 -17.87 5.76
C SER A 67 -18.88 -18.13 6.08
N ASN A 68 -19.43 -19.22 5.54
CA ASN A 68 -20.83 -19.62 5.69
C ASN A 68 -21.89 -18.75 4.98
N SER A 69 -21.51 -17.78 4.13
CA SER A 69 -22.49 -16.99 3.36
C SER A 69 -23.39 -17.86 2.46
N GLU A 70 -22.89 -18.97 1.93
CA GLU A 70 -23.66 -19.90 1.08
C GLU A 70 -24.85 -20.54 1.77
N ALA A 71 -24.83 -20.68 3.10
CA ALA A 71 -25.96 -21.20 3.87
C ALA A 71 -27.15 -20.21 3.92
N TYR A 72 -26.88 -18.91 3.73
CA TYR A 72 -27.89 -17.85 3.81
C TYR A 72 -28.35 -17.34 2.45
N VAL A 73 -27.44 -17.24 1.47
CA VAL A 73 -27.76 -16.75 0.11
C VAL A 73 -27.89 -17.86 -0.93
N GLY A 74 -27.65 -19.11 -0.55
CA GLY A 74 -27.59 -20.23 -1.49
C GLY A 74 -26.29 -20.26 -2.31
N LYS A 75 -26.11 -21.34 -3.10
CA LYS A 75 -24.99 -21.44 -4.04
C LYS A 75 -25.29 -20.59 -5.27
N ALA A 76 -24.33 -19.75 -5.66
CA ALA A 76 -24.42 -19.01 -6.92
C ALA A 76 -24.44 -20.00 -8.09
N VAL A 77 -25.32 -19.76 -9.07
CA VAL A 77 -25.25 -20.44 -10.38
C VAL A 77 -24.01 -19.89 -11.09
N PRO A 78 -23.09 -20.73 -11.59
CA PRO A 78 -21.93 -20.25 -12.33
C PRO A 78 -22.39 -19.44 -13.54
N SER A 79 -22.05 -18.15 -13.60
CA SER A 79 -22.19 -17.36 -14.81
C SER A 79 -20.90 -17.49 -15.64
N GLY A 80 -21.02 -17.41 -16.96
CA GLY A 80 -19.86 -17.30 -17.85
C GLY A 80 -19.23 -15.89 -17.84
N GLU A 81 -19.73 -15.00 -17.00
CA GLU A 81 -19.29 -13.61 -16.93
C GLU A 81 -18.02 -13.49 -16.10
N LYS A 82 -17.11 -12.62 -16.54
CA LYS A 82 -15.88 -12.36 -15.82
C LYS A 82 -16.20 -11.61 -14.52
N GLN A 83 -15.80 -12.20 -13.40
CA GLN A 83 -15.94 -11.55 -12.10
C GLN A 83 -15.07 -10.29 -12.01
N ASP A 84 -15.66 -9.22 -11.47
CA ASP A 84 -14.95 -7.97 -11.20
C ASP A 84 -13.82 -8.19 -10.19
N VAL A 85 -12.65 -7.67 -10.50
CA VAL A 85 -11.51 -7.64 -9.57
C VAL A 85 -11.60 -6.37 -8.75
N ILE A 86 -11.76 -6.54 -7.43
CA ILE A 86 -11.92 -5.43 -6.49
C ILE A 86 -10.70 -5.37 -5.56
N GLU A 87 -10.13 -4.17 -5.43
CA GLU A 87 -9.06 -3.86 -4.49
C GLU A 87 -9.35 -2.54 -3.77
N MET A 88 -9.08 -2.49 -2.47
CA MET A 88 -9.19 -1.31 -1.61
C MET A 88 -7.79 -0.91 -1.15
N TRP A 89 -7.41 0.33 -1.41
CA TRP A 89 -6.10 0.88 -1.06
C TRP A 89 -6.25 1.97 -0.02
N TYR A 90 -5.33 1.99 0.95
CA TYR A 90 -5.39 2.89 2.09
C TYR A 90 -4.17 3.80 2.16
N TYR A 91 -4.42 5.10 2.17
CA TYR A 91 -3.44 6.15 2.44
C TYR A 91 -3.81 6.89 3.72
N THR A 92 -2.85 7.59 4.33
CA THR A 92 -3.08 8.34 5.57
C THR A 92 -2.56 9.76 5.45
N ASN A 93 -3.30 10.70 6.03
CA ASN A 93 -2.90 12.11 6.15
C ASN A 93 -2.60 12.79 4.80
N ILE A 94 -3.25 12.37 3.71
CA ILE A 94 -3.06 12.95 2.36
C ILE A 94 -4.21 13.86 1.90
N VAL A 95 -5.32 13.90 2.63
CA VAL A 95 -6.48 14.75 2.31
C VAL A 95 -6.89 15.57 3.52
N GLN A 96 -7.08 16.87 3.31
CA GLN A 96 -7.58 17.85 4.30
C GLN A 96 -9.10 17.93 4.30
N TYR A 97 -9.70 18.01 5.49
CA TYR A 97 -11.12 18.37 5.66
C TYR A 97 -11.30 19.82 6.13
N ASN A 98 -10.24 20.45 6.65
CA ASN A 98 -10.19 21.89 6.90
C ASN A 98 -8.74 22.41 6.72
N SER A 99 -8.48 23.68 7.03
CA SER A 99 -7.17 24.31 6.81
C SER A 99 -6.03 23.78 7.70
N LYS A 100 -6.33 22.99 8.73
CA LYS A 100 -5.39 22.53 9.76
C LYS A 100 -5.34 21.01 9.87
N ASP A 101 -6.45 20.34 9.60
CA ASP A 101 -6.64 18.93 9.90
C ASP A 101 -6.79 18.07 8.64
N ASN A 102 -6.22 16.87 8.73
CA ASN A 102 -6.30 15.85 7.70
C ASN A 102 -7.24 14.73 8.12
N PHE A 103 -7.86 14.08 7.15
CA PHE A 103 -8.43 12.77 7.36
C PHE A 103 -7.34 11.77 7.76
N LYS A 104 -7.60 10.98 8.81
CA LYS A 104 -6.66 9.94 9.25
C LYS A 104 -6.42 8.91 8.17
N LYS A 105 -7.44 8.59 7.37
CA LYS A 105 -7.38 7.59 6.31
C LYS A 105 -8.18 8.02 5.08
N THR A 106 -7.62 7.74 3.91
CA THR A 106 -8.28 7.77 2.61
C THR A 106 -8.32 6.36 2.05
N GLU A 107 -9.52 5.82 1.84
CA GLU A 107 -9.74 4.56 1.14
C GLU A 107 -10.05 4.85 -0.33
N MET A 108 -9.34 4.18 -1.23
CA MET A 108 -9.58 4.18 -2.67
C MET A 108 -9.97 2.78 -3.11
N THR A 109 -11.19 2.62 -3.62
CA THR A 109 -11.65 1.33 -4.15
C THR A 109 -11.48 1.29 -5.65
N PHE A 110 -10.82 0.24 -6.14
CA PHE A 110 -10.61 -0.06 -7.54
C PHE A 110 -11.49 -1.21 -7.95
N ILE A 111 -12.18 -1.05 -9.08
CA ILE A 111 -12.89 -2.12 -9.78
C ILE A 111 -12.27 -2.21 -11.15
N ASN A 112 -11.74 -3.39 -11.51
CA ASN A 112 -11.07 -3.63 -12.79
C ASN A 112 -10.05 -2.53 -13.12
N ASP A 113 -9.16 -2.25 -12.16
CA ASP A 113 -8.09 -1.24 -12.24
C ASP A 113 -8.54 0.23 -12.22
N LYS A 114 -9.85 0.54 -12.22
CA LYS A 114 -10.36 1.93 -12.16
C LYS A 114 -10.75 2.33 -10.75
N CYS A 115 -10.31 3.49 -10.27
CA CYS A 115 -10.74 4.05 -8.98
C CYS A 115 -12.20 4.47 -9.04
N THR A 116 -13.09 3.67 -8.46
CA THR A 116 -14.55 3.86 -8.52
C THR A 116 -15.12 4.52 -7.27
N ASN A 117 -14.52 4.30 -6.10
CA ASN A 117 -14.94 4.91 -4.84
C ASN A 117 -13.77 5.56 -4.10
N LEU A 118 -14.07 6.64 -3.40
CA LEU A 118 -13.17 7.40 -2.54
C LEU A 118 -13.90 7.65 -1.23
N THR A 119 -13.33 7.19 -0.11
CA THR A 119 -13.89 7.37 1.23
C THR A 119 -12.85 8.01 2.15
N PHE A 120 -13.28 8.96 2.97
CA PHE A 120 -12.44 9.70 3.90
C PHE A 120 -12.87 9.41 5.35
N VAL A 121 -11.92 9.05 6.22
CA VAL A 121 -12.19 8.53 7.56
C VAL A 121 -11.30 9.21 8.60
N ASN A 122 -11.91 9.59 9.73
CA ASN A 122 -11.24 10.08 10.94
C ASN A 122 -11.24 9.04 12.06
#